data_AF-A0A6M2DWM1-F1
#
_entry.id   AF-A0A6M2DWM1-F1
#
_cell.length_a   1.000
_cell.length_b   1.000
_cell.length_c   1.000
_cell.angle_alpha   90.00
_cell.angle_beta   90.00
_cell.angle_gamma   90.00
#
_symmetry.space_group_name_H-M   'P 1'
#
loop_
_entity.id
_entity.type
_entity.pdbx_description
1 polymer ?
#
loop_
_entity_poly.entity_id
_entity_poly.type
_entity_poly.pdbx_seq_one_letter_code
_entity_poly.pdbx_strand_id
1 'polypeptide(L)'
;MHTLFSLQLFMKDLVRASMTCIHFYTFNCTSYTNLHENVEHLNTAEKFLKQELEAAVTSTSSTFQVLKEASAAASGFIKKLSYRELDRHINTICKQREVAKFLAECEIHGRSTFVKLNKMFANDSNESKSSQLPTLFGSQLDRLQVATLIILCGQNVEEGFGLAFRIAQDYQLQGPQLYRECARYLARCGNGLNQVAQLCRCVHSSGLSQQKAAVLVDELAAAALYEASILHSSKSLDGADAVVRSVSDIGVMISCYINIRQLKSAYLLAVKHDRIVDVRRIQREAEKLGQTHVIALCTKRLNM
;
A
#
# COMPACT_ATOMS: atom_id res chain seq x y z
N MET A 1 19.19 -24.70 -19.94
CA MET A 1 19.71 -23.86 -21.05
C MET A 1 18.52 -23.40 -21.87
N HIS A 2 18.09 -22.14 -21.71
CA HIS A 2 16.95 -21.60 -22.46
C HIS A 2 17.42 -21.06 -23.80
N THR A 3 17.11 -21.77 -24.89
CA THR A 3 17.54 -21.46 -26.27
C THR A 3 17.20 -20.04 -26.70
N LEU A 4 16.03 -19.53 -26.27
CA LEU A 4 15.61 -18.14 -26.53
C LEU A 4 16.55 -17.12 -25.87
N PHE A 5 16.97 -17.36 -24.63
CA PHE A 5 17.87 -16.46 -23.91
C PHE A 5 19.26 -16.41 -24.56
N SER A 6 19.78 -17.58 -24.96
CA SER A 6 21.04 -17.66 -25.70
C SER A 6 20.98 -16.93 -27.05
N LEU A 7 19.85 -17.02 -27.76
CA LEU A 7 19.63 -16.30 -29.01
C LEU A 7 19.58 -14.78 -28.78
N GLN A 8 18.89 -14.31 -27.73
CA GLN A 8 18.81 -12.87 -27.39
C GLN A 8 20.19 -12.28 -27.09
N LEU A 9 21.02 -13.01 -26.33
CA LEU A 9 22.40 -12.61 -26.05
C LEU A 9 23.25 -12.58 -27.32
N PHE A 10 23.12 -13.58 -28.19
CA PHE A 10 23.80 -13.63 -29.48
C PHE A 10 23.42 -12.43 -30.37
N MET A 11 22.13 -12.09 -30.41
CA MET A 11 21.60 -10.93 -31.16
C MET A 11 21.89 -9.57 -30.50
N LYS A 12 22.51 -9.55 -29.31
CA LYS A 12 22.71 -8.36 -28.48
C LYS A 12 21.40 -7.59 -28.18
N ASP A 13 20.27 -8.30 -28.11
CA ASP A 13 18.99 -7.72 -27.69
C ASP A 13 18.91 -7.75 -26.15
N LEU A 14 19.65 -6.83 -25.53
CA LEU A 14 19.81 -6.73 -24.08
C LEU A 14 18.48 -6.44 -23.35
N VAL A 15 17.58 -5.71 -24.00
CA VAL A 15 16.25 -5.42 -23.46
C VAL A 15 15.41 -6.69 -23.37
N ARG A 16 15.34 -7.50 -24.44
CA ARG A 16 14.61 -8.77 -24.38
C ARG A 16 15.28 -9.78 -23.43
N ALA A 17 16.61 -9.83 -23.40
CA ALA A 17 17.34 -10.65 -22.43
C ALA A 17 16.99 -10.27 -20.98
N SER A 18 16.92 -8.97 -20.66
CA SER A 18 16.46 -8.48 -19.36
C SER A 18 15.04 -8.92 -19.03
N MET A 19 14.10 -8.82 -19.98
CA MET A 19 12.72 -9.26 -19.75
C MET A 19 12.63 -10.77 -19.50
N THR A 20 13.45 -11.56 -20.18
CA THR A 20 13.55 -13.01 -19.95
C THR A 20 14.14 -13.32 -18.57
N CYS A 21 15.13 -12.56 -18.10
CA CYS A 21 15.61 -12.66 -16.72
C CYS A 21 14.53 -12.32 -15.68
N ILE A 22 13.71 -11.29 -15.91
CA ILE A 22 12.56 -10.97 -15.05
C ILE A 22 11.55 -12.12 -15.03
N HIS A 23 11.33 -12.79 -16.17
CA HIS A 23 10.47 -13.96 -16.22
C HIS A 23 11.03 -15.11 -15.36
N PHE A 24 12.32 -15.44 -15.49
CA PHE A 24 12.99 -16.46 -14.67
C PHE A 24 12.93 -16.14 -13.18
N TYR A 25 13.05 -14.86 -12.82
CA TYR A 25 12.89 -14.40 -11.43
C TYR A 25 11.53 -14.81 -10.84
N THR A 26 10.45 -14.69 -11.60
CA THR A 26 9.09 -15.02 -11.14
C THR A 26 8.67 -16.47 -11.39
N PHE A 27 9.50 -17.27 -12.05
CA PHE A 27 9.12 -18.58 -12.54
C PHE A 27 9.06 -19.59 -11.38
N ASN A 28 7.90 -20.26 -11.22
CA ASN A 28 7.62 -21.24 -10.15
C ASN A 28 7.83 -20.73 -8.70
N CYS A 29 7.74 -19.43 -8.46
CA CYS A 29 7.83 -18.87 -7.11
C CYS A 29 6.45 -18.88 -6.41
N THR A 30 6.40 -19.51 -5.23
CA THR A 30 5.19 -19.61 -4.39
C THR A 30 5.28 -18.80 -3.09
N SER A 31 6.43 -18.20 -2.79
CA SER A 31 6.68 -17.36 -1.62
C SER A 31 7.68 -16.24 -1.93
N TYR A 32 7.75 -15.22 -1.07
CA TYR A 32 8.73 -14.15 -1.23
C TYR A 32 10.14 -14.59 -0.85
N THR A 33 10.32 -15.63 -0.02
CA THR A 33 11.62 -16.30 0.17
C THR A 33 12.18 -16.85 -1.15
N ASN A 34 11.36 -17.56 -1.94
CA ASN A 34 11.80 -18.12 -3.22
C ASN A 34 12.13 -17.00 -4.23
N LEU A 35 11.35 -15.90 -4.20
CA LEU A 35 11.68 -14.72 -5.00
C LEU A 35 13.02 -14.11 -4.56
N HIS A 36 13.32 -14.09 -3.25
CA HIS A 36 14.59 -13.57 -2.75
C HIS A 36 15.78 -14.44 -3.16
N GLU A 37 15.64 -15.77 -3.17
CA GLU A 37 16.66 -16.69 -3.67
C GLU A 37 16.97 -16.47 -5.16
N ASN A 38 15.94 -16.11 -5.95
CA ASN A 38 16.06 -15.84 -7.39
C ASN A 38 16.57 -14.42 -7.73
N VAL A 39 17.00 -13.62 -6.76
CA VAL A 39 17.43 -12.22 -6.96
C VAL A 39 18.59 -12.08 -7.97
N GLU A 40 19.42 -13.10 -8.15
CA GLU A 40 20.50 -13.08 -9.15
C GLU A 40 20.00 -12.87 -10.58
N HIS A 41 18.79 -13.33 -10.90
CA HIS A 41 18.15 -13.03 -12.18
C HIS A 41 17.85 -11.54 -12.35
N LEU A 42 17.42 -10.86 -11.28
CA LEU A 42 17.22 -9.40 -11.29
C LEU A 42 18.54 -8.63 -11.39
N ASN A 43 19.60 -9.10 -10.73
CA ASN A 43 20.94 -8.50 -10.84
C ASN A 43 21.46 -8.58 -12.29
N THR A 44 21.20 -9.69 -12.96
CA THR A 44 21.58 -9.88 -14.36
C THR A 44 20.73 -9.00 -15.29
N ALA A 45 19.42 -8.91 -15.05
CA ALA A 45 18.52 -8.02 -15.79
C ALA A 45 18.94 -6.54 -15.67
N GLU A 46 19.25 -6.08 -14.46
CA GLU A 46 19.73 -4.72 -14.20
C GLU A 46 21.02 -4.41 -14.96
N LYS A 47 21.99 -5.35 -14.97
CA LYS A 47 23.25 -5.19 -15.71
C LYS A 47 23.00 -5.00 -17.21
N PHE A 48 22.11 -5.78 -17.82
CA PHE A 48 21.77 -5.64 -19.24
C PHE A 48 21.13 -4.29 -19.56
N LEU A 49 20.22 -3.80 -18.71
CA LEU A 49 19.59 -2.49 -18.93
C LEU A 49 20.58 -1.33 -18.73
N LYS A 50 21.51 -1.42 -17.78
CA LYS A 50 22.57 -0.42 -17.59
C LYS A 50 23.53 -0.35 -18.79
N GLN A 51 23.92 -1.52 -19.33
CA GLN A 51 24.74 -1.57 -20.54
C GLN A 51 24.04 -0.93 -21.74
N GLU A 52 22.75 -1.17 -21.91
CA GLU A 52 21.95 -0.53 -22.97
C GLU A 52 21.82 0.99 -22.73
N LEU A 53 21.67 1.41 -21.47
CA LEU A 53 21.60 2.82 -21.08
C LEU A 53 22.90 3.56 -21.41
N GLU A 54 24.06 2.99 -21.06
CA GLU A 54 25.38 3.53 -21.36
C GLU A 54 25.62 3.62 -22.87
N ALA A 55 25.21 2.60 -23.63
CA ALA A 55 25.29 2.60 -25.09
C ALA A 55 24.40 3.70 -25.72
N ALA A 56 23.22 3.95 -25.15
CA ALA A 56 22.30 5.00 -25.60
C ALA A 56 22.84 6.42 -25.31
N VAL A 57 23.45 6.63 -24.13
CA VAL A 57 24.06 7.92 -23.73
C VAL A 57 25.31 8.22 -24.56
N THR A 58 26.16 7.22 -24.80
CA THR A 58 27.37 7.40 -25.62
C THR A 58 27.03 7.73 -27.08
N SER A 59 25.88 7.25 -27.57
CA SER A 59 25.41 7.50 -28.94
C SER A 59 24.81 8.90 -29.14
N THR A 60 24.54 9.67 -28.08
CA THR A 60 23.95 11.03 -28.16
C THR A 60 24.99 12.15 -28.16
N SER A 61 26.25 11.83 -27.84
CA SER A 61 27.36 12.80 -27.90
C SER A 61 28.07 12.72 -29.27
N SER A 62 27.74 13.64 -30.17
CA SER A 62 28.49 14.05 -31.36
C SER A 62 28.77 13.02 -32.48
N THR A 63 28.27 13.33 -33.68
CA THR A 63 28.77 12.87 -35.00
C THR A 63 28.39 11.45 -35.47
N PHE A 64 27.86 10.56 -34.62
CA PHE A 64 27.59 9.16 -34.99
C PHE A 64 26.13 8.79 -35.35
N GLN A 65 25.20 9.75 -35.38
CA GLN A 65 23.77 9.48 -35.67
C GLN A 65 23.52 9.08 -37.13
N VAL A 66 24.23 9.68 -38.10
CA VAL A 66 23.99 9.47 -39.54
C VAL A 66 24.37 8.06 -40.02
N LEU A 67 25.40 7.44 -39.42
CA LEU A 67 25.83 6.08 -39.78
C LEU A 67 24.94 4.98 -39.15
N LYS A 68 24.24 5.29 -38.06
CA LYS A 68 23.43 4.29 -37.32
C LYS A 68 21.98 4.24 -37.82
N GLU A 69 21.47 5.28 -38.47
CA GLU A 69 20.16 5.24 -39.15
C GLU A 69 20.17 4.28 -40.35
N ALA A 70 21.30 4.19 -41.08
CA ALA A 70 21.49 3.18 -42.12
C ALA A 70 21.59 1.73 -41.57
N SER A 71 22.13 1.54 -40.36
CA SER A 71 22.17 0.25 -39.66
C SER A 71 20.86 -0.09 -38.92
N ALA A 72 20.07 0.92 -38.55
CA ALA A 72 18.75 0.75 -37.93
C ALA A 72 17.73 0.16 -38.91
N ALA A 73 17.83 0.48 -40.20
CA ALA A 73 17.05 -0.17 -41.25
C ALA A 73 17.34 -1.69 -41.37
N ALA A 74 18.53 -2.14 -40.98
CA ALA A 74 18.90 -3.56 -40.94
C ALA A 74 18.59 -4.26 -39.58
N SER A 75 18.22 -3.50 -38.54
CA SER A 75 18.10 -3.98 -37.15
C SER A 75 16.68 -3.84 -36.58
N GLY A 76 15.65 -4.00 -37.41
CA GLY A 76 14.23 -3.94 -37.00
C GLY A 76 13.81 -4.99 -35.96
N PHE A 77 14.71 -5.90 -35.59
CA PHE A 77 14.47 -6.97 -34.61
C PHE A 77 14.85 -6.62 -33.17
N ILE A 78 15.63 -5.56 -32.92
CA ILE A 78 16.11 -5.20 -31.57
C ILE A 78 15.11 -4.29 -30.88
N LYS A 79 14.60 -4.71 -29.71
CA LYS A 79 13.71 -3.85 -28.91
C LYS A 79 14.49 -2.68 -28.33
N LYS A 80 14.27 -1.47 -28.87
CA LYS A 80 14.81 -0.23 -28.30
C LYS A 80 13.79 0.38 -27.35
N LEU A 81 14.21 0.68 -26.13
CA LEU A 81 13.45 1.46 -25.17
C LEU A 81 14.01 2.87 -25.13
N SER A 82 13.15 3.85 -24.84
CA SER A 82 13.62 5.21 -24.57
C SER A 82 14.43 5.25 -23.27
N TYR A 83 15.30 6.25 -23.14
CA TYR A 83 16.09 6.49 -21.91
C TYR A 83 15.21 6.49 -20.65
N ARG A 84 14.02 7.13 -20.71
CA ARG A 84 13.08 7.20 -19.59
C ARG A 84 12.47 5.84 -19.24
N GLU A 85 12.23 5.00 -20.24
CA GLU A 85 11.71 3.65 -20.01
C GLU A 85 12.77 2.72 -19.42
N LEU A 86 14.01 2.80 -19.90
CA LEU A 86 15.14 2.06 -19.35
C LEU A 86 15.37 2.40 -17.87
N ASP A 87 15.43 3.69 -17.55
CA ASP A 87 15.60 4.16 -16.17
C ASP A 87 14.44 3.70 -15.27
N ARG A 88 13.19 3.80 -15.76
CA ARG A 88 12.01 3.30 -15.05
C ARG A 88 12.08 1.79 -14.80
N HIS A 89 12.52 1.00 -15.77
CA HIS A 89 12.68 -0.45 -15.61
C HIS A 89 13.77 -0.80 -14.60
N ILE A 90 14.92 -0.10 -14.65
CA ILE A 90 16.00 -0.26 -13.65
C ILE A 90 15.47 0.06 -12.25
N ASN A 91 14.77 1.18 -12.08
CA ASN A 91 14.18 1.58 -10.81
C ASN A 91 13.16 0.55 -10.30
N THR A 92 12.36 -0.04 -11.20
CA THR A 92 11.42 -1.11 -10.86
C THR A 92 12.14 -2.36 -10.36
N ILE A 93 13.23 -2.77 -11.02
CA ILE A 93 14.04 -3.92 -10.62
C ILE A 93 14.66 -3.69 -9.23
N CYS A 94 15.26 -2.52 -9.01
CA CYS A 94 15.86 -2.15 -7.72
C CYS A 94 14.84 -2.20 -6.59
N LYS A 95 13.64 -1.64 -6.81
CA LYS A 95 12.54 -1.67 -5.83
C LYS A 95 12.03 -3.08 -5.59
N GLN A 96 11.86 -3.89 -6.62
CA GLN A 96 11.38 -5.26 -6.47
C GLN A 96 12.37 -6.10 -5.64
N ARG A 97 13.68 -5.88 -5.79
CA ARG A 97 14.70 -6.53 -4.95
C ARG A 97 14.58 -6.14 -3.48
N GLU A 98 14.35 -4.86 -3.20
CA GLU A 98 14.11 -4.35 -1.84
C GLU A 98 12.84 -4.98 -1.23
N VAL A 99 11.75 -5.05 -2.01
CA VAL A 99 10.49 -5.70 -1.62
C VAL A 99 10.67 -7.18 -1.31
N ALA A 100 11.33 -7.92 -2.21
CA ALA A 100 11.52 -9.35 -2.03
C ALA A 100 12.36 -9.65 -0.79
N LYS A 101 13.41 -8.87 -0.53
CA LYS A 101 14.21 -8.98 0.69
C LYS A 101 13.35 -8.76 1.94
N PHE A 102 12.61 -7.64 1.99
CA PHE A 102 11.77 -7.30 3.14
C PHE A 102 10.70 -8.35 3.42
N LEU A 103 9.97 -8.81 2.40
CA LEU A 103 8.91 -9.80 2.56
C LEU A 103 9.45 -11.20 2.86
N ALA A 104 10.61 -11.58 2.32
CA ALA A 104 11.30 -12.83 2.69
C ALA A 104 11.72 -12.82 4.16
N GLU A 105 12.29 -11.72 4.65
CA GLU A 105 12.60 -11.55 6.08
C GLU A 105 11.32 -11.70 6.92
N CYS A 106 10.21 -11.09 6.51
CA CYS A 106 8.93 -11.25 7.21
C CYS A 106 8.45 -12.71 7.26
N GLU A 107 8.57 -13.46 6.15
CA GLU A 107 8.20 -14.87 6.06
C GLU A 107 9.07 -15.76 6.96
N ILE A 108 10.38 -15.51 7.02
CA ILE A 108 11.32 -16.22 7.91
C ILE A 108 10.92 -16.02 9.38
N HIS A 109 10.43 -14.83 9.74
CA HIS A 109 9.90 -14.55 11.09
C HIS A 109 8.47 -15.11 11.32
N GLY A 110 7.98 -16.00 10.45
CA GLY A 110 6.69 -16.67 10.59
C GLY A 110 5.48 -15.80 10.20
N ARG A 111 5.68 -14.66 9.55
CA ARG A 111 4.60 -13.75 9.16
C ARG A 111 4.08 -14.15 7.78
N SER A 112 3.00 -14.92 7.75
CA SER A 112 2.44 -15.45 6.50
C SER A 112 1.86 -14.34 5.60
N THR A 113 2.56 -14.04 4.51
CA THR A 113 2.20 -13.09 3.45
C THR A 113 0.98 -13.58 2.66
N PHE A 114 1.02 -14.83 2.21
CA PHE A 114 -0.02 -15.43 1.36
C PHE A 114 -1.39 -15.52 2.06
N VAL A 115 -1.42 -15.88 3.35
CA VAL A 115 -2.66 -15.93 4.13
C VAL A 115 -3.28 -14.54 4.29
N LYS A 116 -2.46 -13.50 4.48
CA LYS A 116 -2.93 -12.10 4.59
C LYS A 116 -3.49 -11.60 3.26
N LEU A 117 -2.82 -11.89 2.13
CA LEU A 117 -3.33 -11.57 0.79
C LEU A 117 -4.70 -12.20 0.55
N ASN A 118 -4.84 -13.50 0.77
CA ASN A 118 -6.11 -14.18 0.55
C ASN A 118 -7.22 -13.60 1.44
N LYS A 119 -6.94 -13.31 2.71
CA LYS A 119 -7.95 -12.71 3.61
C LYS A 119 -8.40 -11.30 3.20
N MET A 120 -7.57 -10.53 2.50
CA MET A 120 -7.95 -9.19 2.04
C MET A 120 -8.64 -9.18 0.68
N PHE A 121 -8.21 -10.06 -0.23
CA PHE A 121 -8.60 -9.98 -1.64
C PHE A 121 -9.47 -11.14 -2.12
N ALA A 122 -9.77 -12.16 -1.30
CA ALA A 122 -10.56 -13.33 -1.71
C ALA A 122 -12.07 -13.10 -1.85
N ASN A 123 -12.58 -11.87 -1.74
CA ASN A 123 -14.03 -11.61 -1.78
C ASN A 123 -14.60 -11.18 -3.13
N ASP A 124 -13.80 -11.06 -4.19
CA ASP A 124 -14.33 -10.76 -5.52
C ASP A 124 -13.82 -11.78 -6.56
N SER A 125 -14.79 -12.55 -7.07
CA SER A 125 -14.76 -13.42 -8.26
C SER A 125 -14.34 -14.89 -8.09
N ASN A 126 -15.28 -15.75 -8.51
CA ASN A 126 -15.11 -17.13 -8.95
C ASN A 126 -14.22 -17.22 -10.22
N GLU A 127 -13.05 -16.59 -10.22
CA GLU A 127 -12.05 -16.80 -11.26
C GLU A 127 -10.73 -17.23 -10.63
N SER A 128 -10.42 -18.50 -10.85
CA SER A 128 -9.10 -19.10 -10.74
C SER A 128 -8.08 -18.34 -11.62
N LYS A 129 -7.58 -17.18 -11.20
CA LYS A 129 -6.52 -16.41 -11.87
C LYS A 129 -5.76 -15.63 -10.79
N SER A 130 -4.52 -15.90 -10.41
CA SER A 130 -3.42 -16.70 -10.96
C SER A 130 -2.62 -17.22 -9.76
N SER A 131 -2.03 -18.41 -9.85
CA SER A 131 -1.17 -18.99 -8.81
C SER A 131 0.18 -18.26 -8.62
N GLN A 132 0.28 -17.01 -9.07
CA GLN A 132 1.53 -16.28 -9.17
C GLN A 132 1.57 -15.15 -8.13
N LEU A 133 2.66 -15.09 -7.38
CA LEU A 133 2.87 -14.09 -6.34
C LEU A 133 2.83 -12.66 -6.94
N PRO A 134 2.15 -11.69 -6.30
CA PRO A 134 2.12 -10.33 -6.80
C PRO A 134 3.51 -9.68 -6.69
N THR A 135 3.91 -8.98 -7.75
CA THR A 135 5.20 -8.29 -7.86
C THR A 135 5.01 -6.89 -8.45
N LEU A 136 6.02 -6.02 -8.30
CA LEU A 136 5.99 -4.69 -8.90
C LEU A 136 6.01 -4.69 -10.44
N PHE A 137 6.40 -5.81 -11.05
CA PHE A 137 6.33 -6.01 -12.51
C PHE A 137 4.90 -6.26 -13.02
N GLY A 138 3.97 -6.58 -12.11
CA GLY A 138 2.59 -6.87 -12.44
C GLY A 138 1.72 -5.65 -12.73
N SER A 139 0.41 -5.89 -12.68
CA SER A 139 -0.66 -4.90 -12.84
C SER A 139 -0.67 -3.86 -11.71
N GLN A 140 -1.50 -2.84 -11.85
CA GLN A 140 -1.70 -1.85 -10.77
C GLN A 140 -2.27 -2.52 -9.50
N LEU A 141 -3.09 -3.57 -9.65
CA LEU A 141 -3.61 -4.36 -8.54
C LEU A 141 -2.49 -5.14 -7.84
N ASP A 142 -1.58 -5.77 -8.59
CA ASP A 142 -0.44 -6.49 -8.00
C ASP A 142 0.47 -5.55 -7.20
N ARG A 143 0.70 -4.34 -7.72
CA ARG A 143 1.48 -3.30 -7.01
C ARG A 143 0.77 -2.83 -5.74
N LEU A 144 -0.55 -2.70 -5.78
CA LEU A 144 -1.37 -2.36 -4.61
C LEU A 144 -1.30 -3.47 -3.55
N GLN A 145 -1.42 -4.73 -3.96
CA GLN A 145 -1.29 -5.90 -3.11
C GLN A 145 0.09 -5.98 -2.45
N VAL A 146 1.16 -5.75 -3.22
CA VAL A 146 2.54 -5.69 -2.70
C VAL A 146 2.70 -4.58 -1.66
N ALA A 147 2.24 -3.36 -1.97
CA ALA A 147 2.32 -2.24 -1.02
C ALA A 147 1.52 -2.51 0.28
N THR A 148 0.36 -3.17 0.15
CA THR A 148 -0.47 -3.60 1.29
C THR A 148 0.25 -4.63 2.16
N LEU A 149 0.85 -5.64 1.52
CA LEU A 149 1.62 -6.67 2.21
C LEU A 149 2.77 -6.11 3.03
N ILE A 150 3.51 -5.16 2.46
CA ILE A 150 4.66 -4.54 3.11
C ILE A 150 4.22 -3.86 4.42
N ILE A 151 3.11 -3.12 4.41
CA ILE A 151 2.56 -2.47 5.61
C ILE A 151 2.14 -3.50 6.67
N LEU A 152 1.51 -4.59 6.24
CA LEU A 152 0.90 -5.56 7.15
C LEU A 152 1.86 -6.63 7.66
N CYS A 153 2.97 -6.89 6.98
CA CYS A 153 3.93 -7.94 7.33
C CYS A 153 5.15 -7.45 8.09
N GLY A 154 5.38 -6.13 8.18
CA GLY A 154 6.40 -5.57 9.08
C GLY A 154 6.18 -6.00 10.54
N GLN A 155 7.22 -5.91 11.36
CA GLN A 155 7.08 -6.15 12.80
C GLN A 155 6.12 -5.12 13.41
N ASN A 156 6.25 -3.89 12.92
CA ASN A 156 5.38 -2.75 13.17
C ASN A 156 5.06 -2.07 11.83
N VAL A 157 4.02 -1.23 11.82
CA VAL A 157 3.60 -0.51 10.61
C VAL A 157 4.70 0.42 10.09
N GLU A 158 5.49 1.01 10.99
CA GLU A 158 6.59 1.93 10.64
C GLU A 158 7.65 1.29 9.73
N GLU A 159 8.01 0.01 9.95
CA GLU A 159 9.07 -0.66 9.18
C GLU A 159 8.71 -0.78 7.70
N GLY A 160 7.46 -1.13 7.40
CA GLY A 160 6.97 -1.28 6.03
C GLY A 160 6.51 0.03 5.40
N PHE A 161 6.10 1.02 6.20
CA PHE A 161 5.45 2.21 5.69
C PHE A 161 6.32 3.00 4.71
N GLY A 162 7.60 3.22 5.01
CA GLY A 162 8.49 4.01 4.14
C GLY A 162 8.69 3.39 2.76
N LEU A 163 8.77 2.05 2.69
CA LEU A 163 8.86 1.32 1.42
C LEU A 163 7.52 1.35 0.66
N ALA A 164 6.41 1.07 1.34
CA ALA A 164 5.09 1.12 0.74
C ALA A 164 4.69 2.52 0.25
N PHE A 165 5.08 3.57 0.98
CA PHE A 165 4.86 4.97 0.61
C PHE A 165 5.63 5.34 -0.66
N ARG A 166 6.92 4.98 -0.75
CA ARG A 166 7.71 5.18 -1.98
C ARG A 166 7.05 4.47 -3.17
N ILE A 167 6.69 3.19 -3.02
CA ILE A 167 5.98 2.43 -4.07
C ILE A 167 4.67 3.13 -4.47
N ALA A 168 3.86 3.59 -3.51
CA ALA A 168 2.62 4.29 -3.81
C ALA A 168 2.86 5.57 -4.63
N GLN A 169 3.90 6.35 -4.32
CA GLN A 169 4.26 7.55 -5.07
C GLN A 169 4.79 7.24 -6.48
N ASP A 170 5.76 6.33 -6.59
CA ASP A 170 6.45 6.06 -7.85
C ASP A 170 5.54 5.44 -8.92
N TYR A 171 4.58 4.64 -8.49
CA TYR A 171 3.62 3.99 -9.39
C TYR A 171 2.25 4.69 -9.43
N GLN A 172 2.12 5.86 -8.79
CA GLN A 172 0.87 6.63 -8.73
C GLN A 172 -0.31 5.75 -8.29
N LEU A 173 -0.08 4.94 -7.25
CA LEU A 173 -1.13 4.11 -6.68
C LEU A 173 -2.15 5.01 -5.95
N GLN A 174 -3.37 4.51 -5.79
CA GLN A 174 -4.40 5.15 -4.97
C GLN A 174 -4.01 5.05 -3.48
N GLY A 175 -3.02 5.84 -3.06
CA GLY A 175 -2.46 5.85 -1.71
C GLY A 175 -3.54 5.94 -0.61
N PRO A 176 -4.51 6.86 -0.71
CA PRO A 176 -5.59 6.94 0.27
C PRO A 176 -6.39 5.63 0.41
N GLN A 177 -6.71 4.98 -0.72
CA GLN A 177 -7.44 3.71 -0.71
C GLN A 177 -6.57 2.58 -0.13
N LEU A 178 -5.29 2.51 -0.51
CA LEU A 178 -4.32 1.57 0.03
C LEU A 178 -4.28 1.63 1.57
N TYR A 179 -4.06 2.82 2.12
CA TYR A 179 -3.92 2.97 3.58
C TYR A 179 -5.23 2.74 4.30
N ARG A 180 -6.38 3.10 3.71
CA ARG A 180 -7.70 2.82 4.25
C ARG A 180 -7.97 1.32 4.35
N GLU A 181 -7.64 0.55 3.33
CA GLU A 181 -7.80 -0.91 3.36
C GLU A 181 -6.85 -1.57 4.36
N CYS A 182 -5.60 -1.06 4.47
CA CYS A 182 -4.70 -1.49 5.54
C CYS A 182 -5.29 -1.21 6.93
N ALA A 183 -5.83 -0.01 7.14
CA ALA A 183 -6.41 0.40 8.41
C ALA A 183 -7.63 -0.46 8.80
N ARG A 184 -8.50 -0.77 7.83
CA ARG A 184 -9.63 -1.70 8.03
C ARG A 184 -9.15 -3.10 8.41
N TYR A 185 -8.20 -3.66 7.65
CA TYR A 185 -7.67 -4.99 7.93
C TYR A 185 -7.02 -5.07 9.32
N LEU A 186 -6.22 -4.06 9.67
CA LEU A 186 -5.63 -3.95 11.00
C LEU A 186 -6.72 -3.92 12.06
N ALA A 187 -7.78 -3.13 11.90
CA ALA A 187 -8.89 -3.05 12.85
C ALA A 187 -9.63 -4.39 13.08
N ARG A 188 -9.56 -5.34 12.14
CA ARG A 188 -10.11 -6.70 12.33
C ARG A 188 -9.23 -7.60 13.21
N CYS A 189 -7.98 -7.21 13.43
CA CYS A 189 -7.01 -7.95 14.22
C CYS A 189 -7.09 -7.50 15.69
N GLY A 190 -6.95 -8.42 16.66
CA GLY A 190 -7.25 -8.17 18.09
C GLY A 190 -6.57 -6.94 18.72
N ASN A 191 -5.29 -6.69 18.44
CA ASN A 191 -4.53 -5.51 18.91
C ASN A 191 -4.32 -4.46 17.80
N GLY A 192 -5.18 -4.46 16.80
CA GLY A 192 -4.97 -3.75 15.55
C GLY A 192 -5.11 -2.23 15.61
N LEU A 193 -5.90 -1.69 16.53
CA LEU A 193 -6.13 -0.25 16.63
C LEU A 193 -4.87 0.53 17.03
N ASN A 194 -3.99 -0.06 17.84
CA ASN A 194 -2.68 0.54 18.14
C ASN A 194 -1.79 0.64 16.88
N GLN A 195 -1.86 -0.35 15.99
CA GLN A 195 -1.17 -0.32 14.69
C GLN A 195 -1.81 0.70 13.74
N VAL A 196 -3.13 0.89 13.79
CA VAL A 196 -3.81 1.97 13.06
C VAL A 196 -3.35 3.35 13.55
N ALA A 197 -3.24 3.55 14.87
CA ALA A 197 -2.72 4.80 15.42
C ALA A 197 -1.26 5.04 14.97
N GLN A 198 -0.46 3.97 14.87
CA GLN A 198 0.88 4.04 14.30
C GLN A 198 0.88 4.41 12.82
N LEU A 199 0.00 3.80 12.02
CA LEU A 199 -0.20 4.17 10.61
C LEU A 199 -0.54 5.66 10.45
N CYS A 200 -1.42 6.18 11.31
CA CYS A 200 -1.78 7.59 11.32
C CYS A 200 -0.57 8.51 11.61
N ARG A 201 0.32 8.11 12.52
CA ARG A 201 1.58 8.83 12.78
C ARG A 201 2.52 8.78 11.58
N CYS A 202 2.66 7.62 10.94
CA CYS A 202 3.47 7.48 9.73
C CYS A 202 2.97 8.40 8.60
N VAL A 203 1.66 8.51 8.42
CA VAL A 203 1.07 9.42 7.42
C VAL A 203 1.40 10.88 7.74
N HIS A 204 1.36 11.28 9.01
CA HIS A 204 1.78 12.63 9.41
C HIS A 204 3.28 12.88 9.18
N SER A 205 4.15 11.90 9.40
CA SER A 205 5.60 12.02 9.19
C SER A 205 6.06 11.79 7.74
N SER A 206 5.14 11.43 6.84
CA SER A 206 5.45 11.06 5.44
C SER A 206 5.86 12.21 4.52
N GLY A 207 5.89 13.45 5.02
CA GLY A 207 6.20 14.65 4.23
C GLY A 207 5.05 15.16 3.37
N LEU A 208 3.85 14.59 3.49
CA LEU A 208 2.62 15.18 2.94
C LEU A 208 2.35 16.54 3.60
N SER A 209 1.73 17.47 2.86
CA SER A 209 1.26 18.73 3.43
C SER A 209 0.32 18.46 4.61
N GLN A 210 0.43 19.24 5.69
CA GLN A 210 -0.36 19.05 6.92
C GLN A 210 -1.85 18.86 6.65
N GLN A 211 -2.44 19.67 5.75
CA GLN A 211 -3.87 19.55 5.40
C GLN A 211 -4.22 18.20 4.76
N LYS A 212 -3.42 17.73 3.79
CA LYS A 212 -3.64 16.42 3.14
C LYS A 212 -3.44 15.27 4.10
N ALA A 213 -2.42 15.36 4.97
CA ALA A 213 -2.15 14.35 5.98
C ALA A 213 -3.32 14.25 6.99
N ALA A 214 -3.83 15.39 7.47
CA ALA A 214 -4.96 15.44 8.40
C ALA A 214 -6.23 14.81 7.79
N VAL A 215 -6.61 15.20 6.56
CA VAL A 215 -7.78 14.63 5.88
C VAL A 215 -7.64 13.11 5.70
N LEU A 216 -6.46 12.65 5.27
CA LEU A 216 -6.20 11.23 5.09
C LEU A 216 -6.30 10.47 6.43
N VAL A 217 -5.71 11.01 7.49
CA VAL A 217 -5.75 10.40 8.83
C VAL A 217 -7.18 10.33 9.37
N ASP A 218 -7.97 11.38 9.18
CA ASP A 218 -9.38 11.41 9.57
C ASP A 218 -10.17 10.30 8.87
N GLU A 219 -9.95 10.11 7.57
CA GLU A 219 -10.56 9.01 6.80
C GLU A 219 -10.12 7.62 7.28
N LEU A 220 -8.83 7.44 7.56
CA LEU A 220 -8.26 6.17 8.03
C LEU A 220 -8.81 5.80 9.41
N ALA A 221 -8.79 6.75 10.34
CA ALA A 221 -9.27 6.59 11.70
C ALA A 221 -10.77 6.25 11.70
N ALA A 222 -11.58 7.00 10.93
CA ALA A 222 -13.01 6.74 10.81
C ALA A 222 -13.30 5.34 10.23
N ALA A 223 -12.59 4.94 9.17
CA ALA A 223 -12.77 3.63 8.55
C ALA A 223 -12.39 2.48 9.49
N ALA A 224 -11.26 2.59 10.19
CA ALA A 224 -10.80 1.57 11.13
C ALA A 224 -11.73 1.43 12.35
N LEU A 225 -12.15 2.55 12.96
CA LEU A 225 -13.02 2.52 14.14
C LEU A 225 -14.41 2.02 13.80
N TYR A 226 -14.94 2.37 12.62
CA TYR A 226 -16.19 1.80 12.13
C TYR A 226 -16.08 0.28 11.96
N GLU A 227 -15.03 -0.21 11.32
CA GLU A 227 -14.78 -1.65 11.13
C GLU A 227 -14.68 -2.39 12.47
N ALA A 228 -13.91 -1.85 13.42
CA ALA A 228 -13.76 -2.42 14.76
C ALA A 228 -15.10 -2.43 15.53
N SER A 229 -15.92 -1.38 15.38
CA SER A 229 -17.22 -1.29 16.06
C SER A 229 -18.22 -2.36 15.61
N ILE A 230 -18.17 -2.76 14.35
CA ILE A 230 -19.00 -3.83 13.79
C ILE A 230 -18.58 -5.19 14.39
N LEU A 231 -17.27 -5.45 14.42
CA LEU A 231 -16.72 -6.75 14.81
C LEU A 231 -16.72 -7.00 16.32
N HIS A 232 -16.63 -5.94 17.13
CA HIS A 232 -16.44 -6.03 18.57
C HIS A 232 -17.54 -5.32 19.37
N SER A 233 -18.79 -5.42 18.90
CA SER A 233 -19.96 -4.69 19.42
C SER A 233 -20.23 -4.78 20.93
N SER A 234 -19.61 -5.71 21.65
CA SER A 234 -19.76 -5.93 23.10
C SER A 234 -18.48 -5.77 23.94
N LYS A 235 -17.32 -5.52 23.33
CA LYS A 235 -16.03 -5.40 24.04
C LYS A 235 -15.51 -3.96 24.00
N SER A 236 -14.87 -3.54 25.09
CA SER A 236 -14.07 -2.31 25.08
C SER A 236 -12.99 -2.42 24.01
N LEU A 237 -12.98 -1.46 23.08
CA LEU A 237 -12.00 -1.39 21.99
C LEU A 237 -10.68 -0.84 22.55
N ASP A 238 -9.78 -1.73 22.93
CA ASP A 238 -8.44 -1.35 23.38
C ASP A 238 -7.69 -0.60 22.25
N GLY A 239 -7.06 0.52 22.59
CA GLY A 239 -6.39 1.41 21.63
C GLY A 239 -7.31 2.33 20.81
N ALA A 240 -8.64 2.28 20.95
CA ALA A 240 -9.54 3.19 20.22
C ALA A 240 -9.28 4.67 20.51
N ASP A 241 -9.02 5.02 21.78
CA ASP A 241 -8.71 6.40 22.17
C ASP A 241 -7.45 6.93 21.50
N ALA A 242 -6.45 6.07 21.25
CA ALA A 242 -5.22 6.47 20.56
C ALA A 242 -5.49 6.80 19.09
N VAL A 243 -6.39 6.07 18.43
CA VAL A 243 -6.83 6.35 17.06
C VAL A 243 -7.66 7.63 17.00
N VAL A 244 -8.62 7.80 17.92
CA VAL A 244 -9.47 9.00 17.94
C VAL A 244 -8.65 10.27 18.18
N ARG A 245 -7.61 10.22 19.03
CA ARG A 245 -6.69 11.35 19.26
C ARG A 245 -5.87 11.76 18.03
N SER A 246 -5.79 10.90 17.02
CA SER A 246 -5.11 11.21 15.77
C SER A 246 -5.98 12.03 14.80
N VAL A 247 -7.29 12.12 15.07
CA VAL A 247 -8.26 12.84 14.23
C VAL A 247 -8.16 14.34 14.47
N SER A 248 -8.17 15.12 13.39
CA SER A 248 -8.11 16.59 13.41
C SER A 248 -9.50 17.22 13.30
N ASP A 249 -10.37 16.72 12.42
CA ASP A 249 -11.72 17.26 12.28
C ASP A 249 -12.63 16.86 13.46
N ILE A 250 -13.24 17.88 14.09
CA ILE A 250 -14.12 17.69 15.25
C ILE A 250 -15.36 16.86 14.90
N GLY A 251 -15.92 17.02 13.70
CA GLY A 251 -17.10 16.27 13.26
C GLY A 251 -16.81 14.79 13.03
N VAL A 252 -15.65 14.50 12.42
CA VAL A 252 -15.13 13.13 12.28
C VAL A 252 -14.85 12.55 13.67
N MET A 253 -14.23 13.31 14.57
CA MET A 253 -13.93 12.86 15.94
C MET A 253 -15.20 12.50 16.72
N ILE A 254 -16.25 13.34 16.64
CA ILE A 254 -17.56 13.04 17.22
C ILE A 254 -18.16 11.78 16.59
N SER A 255 -18.09 11.65 15.26
CA SER A 255 -18.59 10.46 14.55
C SER A 255 -17.87 9.19 14.98
N CYS A 256 -16.55 9.25 15.18
CA CYS A 256 -15.75 8.16 15.71
C CYS A 256 -16.20 7.75 17.12
N TYR A 257 -16.39 8.72 18.03
CA TYR A 257 -16.89 8.44 19.39
C TYR A 257 -18.30 7.81 19.39
N ILE A 258 -19.17 8.23 18.47
CA ILE A 258 -20.49 7.61 18.27
C ILE A 258 -20.33 6.16 17.81
N ASN A 259 -19.50 5.89 16.80
CA ASN A 259 -19.30 4.54 16.26
C ASN A 259 -18.77 3.57 17.32
N ILE A 260 -17.84 4.00 18.17
CA ILE A 260 -17.32 3.17 19.27
C ILE A 260 -18.22 3.15 20.53
N ARG A 261 -19.45 3.69 20.43
CA ARG A 261 -20.47 3.72 21.50
C ARG A 261 -20.08 4.51 22.77
N GLN A 262 -19.07 5.37 22.69
CA GLN A 262 -18.67 6.27 23.78
C GLN A 262 -19.47 7.58 23.72
N LEU A 263 -20.79 7.50 23.89
CA LEU A 263 -21.71 8.62 23.64
C LEU A 263 -21.51 9.81 24.59
N LYS A 264 -21.05 9.57 25.83
CA LYS A 264 -20.73 10.65 26.78
C LYS A 264 -19.56 11.52 26.29
N SER A 265 -18.49 10.90 25.79
CA SER A 265 -17.34 11.60 25.19
C SER A 265 -17.78 12.38 23.95
N ALA A 266 -18.60 11.76 23.10
CA ALA A 266 -19.17 12.41 21.92
C ALA A 266 -19.99 13.65 22.30
N TYR A 267 -20.84 13.54 23.32
CA TYR A 267 -21.70 14.63 23.81
C TYR A 267 -20.88 15.80 24.37
N LEU A 268 -19.88 15.52 25.22
CA LEU A 268 -19.03 16.56 25.79
C LEU A 268 -18.30 17.35 24.70
N LEU A 269 -17.80 16.66 23.67
CA LEU A 269 -17.14 17.31 22.55
C LEU A 269 -18.12 18.11 21.69
N ALA A 270 -19.31 17.58 21.41
CA ALA A 270 -20.34 18.27 20.64
C ALA A 270 -20.83 19.55 21.34
N VAL A 271 -21.03 19.52 22.66
CA VAL A 271 -21.45 20.71 23.43
C VAL A 271 -20.32 21.73 23.52
N LYS A 272 -19.08 21.30 23.72
CA LYS A 272 -17.91 22.20 23.78
C LYS A 272 -17.75 23.04 22.50
N HIS A 273 -18.14 22.49 21.35
CA HIS A 273 -18.05 23.14 20.04
C HIS A 273 -19.40 23.61 19.48
N ASP A 274 -20.45 23.67 20.31
CA ASP A 274 -21.81 24.10 19.95
C ASP A 274 -22.41 23.41 18.70
N ARG A 275 -22.07 22.14 18.50
CA ARG A 275 -22.53 21.33 17.36
C ARG A 275 -23.88 20.67 17.65
N ILE A 276 -24.95 21.45 17.63
CA ILE A 276 -26.32 21.01 17.94
C ILE A 276 -26.81 19.86 17.04
N VAL A 277 -26.42 19.85 15.76
CA VAL A 277 -26.76 18.77 14.81
C VAL A 277 -26.21 17.42 15.30
N ASP A 278 -24.99 17.41 15.82
CA ASP A 278 -24.37 16.20 16.35
C ASP A 278 -24.95 15.80 17.71
N VAL A 279 -25.35 16.76 18.56
CA VAL A 279 -26.11 16.47 19.79
C VAL A 279 -27.40 15.70 19.48
N ARG A 280 -28.15 16.10 18.44
CA ARG A 280 -29.35 15.36 17.99
C ARG A 280 -29.00 13.96 17.49
N ARG A 281 -27.88 13.81 16.77
CA ARG A 281 -27.40 12.51 16.29
C ARG A 281 -27.03 11.59 17.47
N ILE A 282 -26.33 12.11 18.47
CA ILE A 282 -25.95 11.39 19.69
C ILE A 282 -27.19 10.96 20.47
N GLN A 283 -28.21 11.82 20.59
CA GLN A 283 -29.47 11.48 21.24
C GLN A 283 -30.14 10.26 20.60
N ARG A 284 -30.28 10.26 19.26
CA ARG A 284 -30.90 9.12 18.54
C ARG A 284 -30.13 7.82 18.74
N GLU A 285 -28.80 7.87 18.75
CA GLU A 285 -27.98 6.69 19.02
C GLU A 285 -28.07 6.24 20.50
N ALA A 286 -28.20 7.20 21.44
CA ALA A 286 -28.43 6.90 22.86
C ALA A 286 -29.79 6.22 23.09
N GLU A 287 -30.83 6.64 22.37
CA GLU A 287 -32.16 6.02 22.37
C GLU A 287 -32.10 4.56 21.88
N LYS A 288 -31.40 4.30 20.77
CA LYS A 288 -31.19 2.95 20.24
C LYS A 288 -30.43 2.04 21.20
N LEU A 289 -29.44 2.59 21.91
CA LEU A 289 -28.63 1.84 22.89
C LEU A 289 -29.25 1.79 24.29
N GLY A 290 -30.39 2.45 24.52
CA GLY A 290 -31.07 2.50 25.82
C GLY A 290 -30.32 3.30 26.91
N GLN A 291 -29.41 4.21 26.54
CA GLN A 291 -28.62 5.00 27.48
C GLN A 291 -29.39 6.21 28.02
N THR A 292 -30.33 5.99 28.94
CA THR A 292 -31.24 7.01 29.50
C THR A 292 -30.55 8.26 30.05
N HIS A 293 -29.37 8.12 30.66
CA HIS A 293 -28.60 9.25 31.17
C HIS A 293 -28.13 10.20 30.06
N VAL A 294 -27.62 9.67 28.95
CA VAL A 294 -27.13 10.48 27.83
C VAL A 294 -28.29 11.16 27.09
N ILE A 295 -29.44 10.47 27.00
CA ILE A 295 -30.68 11.06 26.45
C ILE A 295 -31.09 12.28 27.27
N ALA A 296 -31.12 12.18 28.60
CA ALA A 296 -31.48 13.29 29.49
C ALA A 296 -30.52 14.49 29.36
N LEU A 297 -29.22 14.23 29.15
CA LEU A 297 -28.23 15.29 28.90
C LEU A 297 -28.52 15.99 27.56
N CYS A 298 -28.78 15.22 26.50
CA CYS A 298 -29.05 15.78 25.17
C CYS A 298 -30.35 16.58 25.15
N THR A 299 -31.45 16.06 25.73
CA THR A 299 -32.74 16.77 25.77
C THR A 299 -32.63 18.07 26.55
N LYS A 300 -31.90 18.08 27.67
CA LYS A 300 -31.66 19.31 28.43
C LYS A 300 -30.94 20.38 27.61
N ARG A 301 -29.94 20.00 26.79
CA ARG A 301 -29.21 20.94 25.94
C ARG A 301 -30.00 21.40 24.71
N LEU A 302 -30.90 20.56 24.19
CA LEU A 302 -31.72 20.89 23.02
C LEU A 302 -32.94 21.77 23.36
N ASN A 303 -33.34 21.79 24.62
CA ASN A 303 -34.44 22.60 25.14
C ASN A 303 -33.99 23.91 25.81
N MET A 304 -32.68 24.17 25.88
CA MET A 304 -32.10 25.48 26.21
C MET A 304 -31.85 26.28 24.94
#